data_AF-A0A6J7QMR1-F1
#
_entry.id   AF-A0A6J7QMR1-F1
#
_cell.length_a   1.000
_cell.length_b   1.000
_cell.length_c   1.000
_cell.angle_alpha   90.00
_cell.angle_beta   90.00
_cell.angle_gamma   90.00
#
_symmetry.space_group_name_H-M   'P 1'
#
loop_
_entity.id
_entity.type
_entity.pdbx_description
1 polymer ?
#
loop_
_entity_poly.entity_id
_entity_poly.type
_entity_poly.pdbx_seq_one_letter_code
_entity_poly.pdbx_strand_id
1 'polypeptide(L)'
;MATATKESNPQARRFESERIHASPTVLILGAIGLAIYGVGRLLGSAIFGSAHGQLGSAIAFVGTAVLVVAVVLHVDHLSFRLGRSAVVLVIIGAIAVGIGNLLGALNASSKGPLWFVGAGFALAGVGVAMVAVHKEGQMKATLADYVAGAPWQARVTVYASFFSLITAALGFVLYGIGIMGMANVTGRGPLVLMCVGSVLAAIGVISHVEHLVPRIGLLAVIAGILAPLVYAANPFLGAFDPANAANATYWHVCLGIGTLLGALACVLAFSKKLSTDS
;
A
#
# COMPACT_ATOMS: atom_id res chain seq x y z
N MET A 1 4.88 -50.54 -30.26
CA MET A 1 4.09 -49.29 -30.39
C MET A 1 4.24 -48.54 -29.08
N ALA A 2 5.21 -47.61 -29.00
CA ALA A 2 5.49 -46.87 -27.77
C ALA A 2 4.55 -45.66 -27.71
N THR A 3 3.62 -45.67 -26.76
CA THR A 3 2.80 -44.50 -26.42
C THR A 3 3.69 -43.48 -25.73
N ALA A 4 4.12 -42.47 -26.49
CA ALA A 4 4.74 -41.27 -25.95
C ALA A 4 3.72 -40.56 -25.05
N THR A 5 3.90 -40.67 -23.74
CA THR A 5 3.25 -39.81 -22.75
C THR A 5 3.62 -38.37 -23.09
N LYS A 6 2.62 -37.61 -23.51
CA LYS A 6 2.67 -36.18 -23.76
C LYS A 6 3.10 -35.51 -22.44
N GLU A 7 4.40 -35.25 -22.29
CA GLU A 7 4.91 -34.43 -21.18
C GLU A 7 4.18 -33.09 -21.24
N SER A 8 3.28 -32.87 -20.29
CA SER A 8 2.65 -31.58 -20.07
C SER A 8 3.78 -30.56 -19.93
N ASN A 9 3.87 -29.63 -20.89
CA ASN A 9 4.91 -28.61 -20.96
C ASN A 9 5.20 -28.04 -19.55
N PRO A 10 6.43 -28.19 -19.00
CA PRO A 10 6.77 -27.68 -17.67
C PRO A 10 6.51 -26.17 -17.53
N GLN A 11 6.52 -25.44 -18.64
CA GLN A 11 6.17 -24.01 -18.67
C GLN A 11 4.69 -23.78 -18.38
N ALA A 12 3.77 -24.66 -18.82
CA ALA A 12 2.34 -24.53 -18.54
C ALA A 12 2.02 -24.70 -17.04
N ARG A 13 2.74 -25.60 -16.33
CA ARG A 13 2.62 -25.73 -14.87
C ARG A 13 3.19 -24.54 -14.10
N ARG A 14 4.19 -23.83 -14.65
CA ARG A 14 4.69 -22.57 -14.04
C ARG A 14 3.58 -21.51 -14.02
N PHE A 15 2.83 -21.36 -15.12
CA PHE A 15 1.75 -20.38 -15.25
C PHE A 15 0.52 -20.66 -14.37
N GLU A 16 0.17 -21.93 -14.09
CA GLU A 16 -0.97 -22.24 -13.22
C GLU A 16 -0.69 -21.97 -11.72
N SER A 17 0.57 -22.12 -11.29
CA SER A 17 0.99 -21.72 -9.93
C SER A 17 1.20 -20.21 -9.74
N GLU A 18 1.12 -19.43 -10.83
CA GLU A 18 1.60 -18.04 -10.93
C GLU A 18 0.53 -16.96 -10.67
N ARG A 19 -0.75 -17.29 -10.55
CA ARG A 19 -1.79 -16.28 -10.32
C ARG A 19 -1.72 -15.76 -8.89
N ILE A 20 -1.72 -14.43 -8.72
CA ILE A 20 -1.98 -13.79 -7.43
C ILE A 20 -3.42 -14.16 -7.04
N HIS A 21 -3.57 -15.16 -6.17
CA HIS A 21 -4.87 -15.57 -5.65
C HIS A 21 -5.30 -14.59 -4.53
N ALA A 22 -5.62 -13.36 -4.91
CA ALA A 22 -6.38 -12.47 -4.05
C ALA A 22 -7.85 -12.88 -4.16
N SER A 23 -8.52 -13.14 -3.04
CA SER A 23 -9.97 -13.41 -3.05
C SER A 23 -10.70 -12.18 -3.63
N PRO A 24 -11.66 -12.36 -4.56
CA PRO A 24 -12.55 -11.29 -5.04
C PRO A 24 -13.10 -10.41 -3.91
N THR A 25 -13.53 -11.05 -2.83
CA THR A 25 -14.12 -10.41 -1.65
C THR A 25 -13.12 -9.47 -0.98
N VAL A 26 -11.85 -9.86 -0.91
CA VAL A 26 -10.80 -9.03 -0.28
C VAL A 26 -10.46 -7.81 -1.14
N LEU A 27 -10.47 -7.96 -2.47
CA LEU A 27 -10.27 -6.82 -3.39
C LEU A 27 -11.44 -5.84 -3.31
N ILE A 28 -12.68 -6.33 -3.24
CA ILE A 28 -13.88 -5.49 -3.09
C ILE A 28 -13.90 -4.79 -1.73
N LEU A 29 -13.66 -5.51 -0.64
CA LEU A 29 -13.58 -4.91 0.70
C LEU A 29 -12.45 -3.88 0.78
N GLY A 30 -11.30 -4.18 0.16
CA GLY A 30 -10.19 -3.24 0.03
C GLY A 30 -10.58 -1.97 -0.74
N ALA A 31 -11.28 -2.12 -1.88
CA ALA A 31 -11.78 -0.98 -2.65
C ALA A 31 -12.78 -0.13 -1.85
N ILE A 32 -13.74 -0.77 -1.17
CA ILE A 32 -14.74 -0.10 -0.33
C ILE A 32 -14.06 0.65 0.83
N GLY A 33 -13.14 0.00 1.54
CA GLY A 33 -12.42 0.62 2.65
C GLY A 33 -11.59 1.83 2.21
N LEU A 34 -10.87 1.73 1.09
CA LEU A 34 -10.12 2.85 0.49
C LEU A 34 -11.05 3.98 0.03
N ALA A 35 -12.20 3.65 -0.56
CA ALA A 35 -13.16 4.64 -1.02
C ALA A 35 -13.80 5.41 0.14
N ILE A 36 -14.26 4.71 1.18
CA ILE A 36 -14.80 5.32 2.40
C ILE A 36 -13.73 6.20 3.05
N TYR A 37 -12.49 5.72 3.15
CA TYR A 37 -11.39 6.52 3.69
C TYR A 37 -11.16 7.79 2.87
N GLY A 38 -11.10 7.68 1.54
CA GLY A 38 -10.86 8.82 0.65
C GLY A 38 -11.97 9.86 0.70
N VAL A 39 -13.22 9.43 0.73
CA VAL A 39 -14.38 10.33 0.96
C VAL A 39 -14.27 11.02 2.32
N GLY A 40 -13.94 10.28 3.38
CA GLY A 40 -13.70 10.87 4.70
C GLY A 40 -12.60 11.94 4.68
N ARG A 41 -11.52 11.71 3.94
CA ARG A 41 -10.44 12.71 3.77
C ARG A 41 -10.91 13.94 3.01
N LEU A 42 -11.68 13.79 1.93
CA LEU A 42 -12.23 14.94 1.19
C LEU A 42 -13.18 15.78 2.04
N LEU A 43 -14.04 15.14 2.83
CA LEU A 43 -14.95 15.83 3.76
C LEU A 43 -14.21 16.59 4.85
N GLY A 44 -13.01 16.13 5.24
CA GLY A 44 -12.15 16.83 6.18
C GLY A 44 -11.46 18.08 5.62
N SER A 45 -11.59 18.36 4.32
CA SER A 45 -11.04 19.58 3.72
C SER A 45 -11.84 20.82 4.13
N ALA A 46 -11.18 21.97 4.30
CA ALA A 46 -11.86 23.20 4.72
C ALA A 46 -12.88 23.73 3.70
N ILE A 47 -12.96 23.16 2.49
CA ILE A 47 -14.04 23.38 1.52
C ILE A 47 -15.41 23.10 2.15
N PHE A 48 -15.47 22.15 3.09
CA PHE A 48 -16.71 21.75 3.75
C PHE A 48 -16.87 22.34 5.16
N GLY A 49 -15.85 23.04 5.71
CA GLY A 49 -15.92 23.68 7.03
C GLY A 49 -15.58 22.76 8.22
N SER A 50 -15.48 23.33 9.42
CA SER A 50 -14.89 22.67 10.61
C SER A 50 -15.70 21.48 11.17
N ALA A 51 -17.03 21.56 11.16
CA ALA A 51 -17.90 20.45 11.56
C ALA A 51 -17.73 19.20 10.69
N HIS A 52 -17.34 19.39 9.42
CA HIS A 52 -17.08 18.30 8.48
C HIS A 52 -15.69 17.67 8.70
N GLY A 53 -14.79 18.33 9.44
CA GLY A 53 -13.51 17.78 9.86
C GLY A 53 -13.67 16.54 10.74
N GLN A 54 -14.48 16.61 11.80
CA GLN A 54 -14.73 15.49 12.70
C GLN A 54 -15.49 14.36 12.01
N LEU A 55 -16.53 14.69 11.23
CA LEU A 55 -17.27 13.71 10.44
C LEU A 55 -16.37 13.02 9.42
N GLY A 56 -15.52 13.77 8.72
CA GLY A 56 -14.55 13.24 7.77
C GLY A 56 -13.55 12.29 8.43
N SER A 57 -13.05 12.64 9.62
CA SER A 57 -12.21 11.75 10.43
C SER A 57 -12.94 10.48 10.89
N ALA A 58 -14.22 10.57 11.28
CA ALA A 58 -15.02 9.41 11.67
C ALA A 58 -15.24 8.45 10.48
N ILE A 59 -15.58 9.00 9.32
CA ILE A 59 -15.72 8.23 8.07
C ILE A 59 -14.37 7.61 7.69
N ALA A 60 -13.26 8.35 7.81
CA ALA A 60 -11.92 7.82 7.55
C ALA A 60 -11.56 6.66 8.49
N PHE A 61 -11.93 6.73 9.77
CA PHE A 61 -11.78 5.63 10.71
C PHE A 61 -12.54 4.37 10.26
N VAL A 62 -13.81 4.52 9.87
CA VAL A 62 -14.61 3.39 9.34
C VAL A 62 -13.95 2.78 8.11
N GLY A 63 -13.47 3.61 7.17
CA GLY A 63 -12.74 3.14 6.00
C GLY A 63 -11.48 2.34 6.37
N THR A 64 -10.70 2.83 7.34
CA THR A 64 -9.53 2.10 7.85
C THR A 64 -9.91 0.78 8.53
N ALA A 65 -10.99 0.74 9.31
CA ALA A 65 -11.46 -0.49 9.95
C ALA A 65 -11.84 -1.56 8.91
N VAL A 66 -12.55 -1.17 7.83
CA VAL A 66 -12.87 -2.07 6.71
C VAL A 66 -11.60 -2.58 6.03
N LEU A 67 -10.58 -1.74 5.85
CA LEU A 67 -9.28 -2.17 5.29
C LEU A 67 -8.58 -3.20 6.18
N VAL A 68 -8.56 -2.98 7.49
CA VAL A 68 -7.98 -3.93 8.44
C VAL A 68 -8.71 -5.27 8.37
N VAL A 69 -10.04 -5.27 8.34
CA VAL A 69 -10.85 -6.50 8.17
C VAL A 69 -10.50 -7.20 6.85
N ALA A 70 -10.38 -6.47 5.74
CA ALA A 70 -10.02 -7.05 4.45
C ALA A 70 -8.66 -7.77 4.50
N VAL A 71 -7.65 -7.16 5.14
CA VAL A 71 -6.32 -7.76 5.30
C VAL A 71 -6.36 -8.96 6.25
N VAL A 72 -7.09 -8.87 7.37
CA VAL A 72 -7.23 -9.96 8.35
C VAL A 72 -7.92 -11.18 7.74
N LEU A 73 -8.96 -10.99 6.92
CA LEU A 73 -9.64 -12.08 6.23
C LEU A 73 -8.73 -12.84 5.25
N HIS A 74 -7.63 -12.23 4.82
CA HIS A 74 -6.65 -12.84 3.93
C HIS A 74 -5.28 -13.07 4.60
N VAL A 75 -5.21 -13.00 5.94
CA VAL A 75 -3.96 -12.95 6.68
C VAL A 75 -3.09 -14.19 6.47
N ASP A 76 -3.69 -15.38 6.41
CA ASP A 76 -2.94 -16.63 6.26
C ASP A 76 -2.29 -16.73 4.88
N HIS A 77 -3.06 -16.43 3.83
CA HIS A 77 -2.54 -16.42 2.47
C HIS A 77 -1.48 -15.32 2.27
N LEU A 78 -1.70 -14.12 2.81
CA LEU A 78 -0.71 -13.05 2.76
C LEU A 78 0.55 -13.42 3.57
N SER A 79 0.40 -14.05 4.73
CA SER A 79 1.53 -14.42 5.60
C SER A 79 2.39 -15.51 4.97
N PHE A 80 1.77 -16.45 4.26
CA PHE A 80 2.48 -17.44 3.45
C PHE A 80 3.28 -16.80 2.32
N ARG A 81 2.70 -15.81 1.61
CA ARG A 81 3.33 -15.21 0.44
C ARG A 81 4.35 -14.11 0.76
N LEU A 82 4.10 -13.29 1.77
CA LEU A 82 4.85 -12.07 2.06
C LEU A 82 5.67 -12.18 3.36
N GLY A 83 5.44 -13.22 4.15
CA GLY A 83 6.00 -13.39 5.49
C GLY A 83 5.08 -12.82 6.57
N ARG A 84 4.88 -13.57 7.65
CA ARG A 84 3.98 -13.21 8.75
C ARG A 84 4.34 -11.86 9.38
N SER A 85 5.62 -11.57 9.60
CA SER A 85 6.07 -10.31 10.19
C SER A 85 5.68 -9.09 9.35
N ALA A 86 5.79 -9.19 8.02
CA ALA A 86 5.39 -8.12 7.11
C ALA A 86 3.89 -7.83 7.22
N VAL A 87 3.06 -8.87 7.19
CA VAL A 87 1.60 -8.74 7.28
C VAL A 87 1.17 -8.15 8.61
N VAL A 88 1.75 -8.63 9.72
CA VAL A 88 1.46 -8.10 11.07
C VAL A 88 1.81 -6.62 11.16
N LEU A 89 2.97 -6.20 10.64
CA LEU A 89 3.37 -4.78 10.65
C LEU A 89 2.44 -3.90 9.81
N VAL A 90 1.98 -4.38 8.65
CA VAL A 90 0.98 -3.67 7.83
C VAL A 90 -0.36 -3.55 8.56
N ILE A 91 -0.82 -4.61 9.25
CA ILE A 91 -2.06 -4.58 10.05
C ILE A 91 -1.92 -3.56 11.20
N ILE A 92 -0.84 -3.64 11.98
CA ILE A 92 -0.60 -2.71 13.09
C ILE A 92 -0.49 -1.28 12.56
N GLY A 93 0.18 -1.08 11.43
CA GLY A 93 0.28 0.22 10.77
C GLY A 93 -1.09 0.79 10.39
N ALA A 94 -1.95 -0.03 9.77
CA ALA A 94 -3.31 0.37 9.44
C ALA A 94 -4.15 0.67 10.70
N ILE A 95 -4.03 -0.13 11.77
CA ILE A 95 -4.69 0.14 13.05
C ILE A 95 -4.23 1.48 13.62
N ALA A 96 -2.93 1.80 13.57
CA ALA A 96 -2.41 3.09 14.03
C ALA A 96 -3.02 4.26 13.22
N VAL A 97 -3.12 4.14 11.89
CA VAL A 97 -3.84 5.14 11.07
C VAL A 97 -5.29 5.29 11.53
N GLY A 98 -5.97 4.17 11.82
CA GLY A 98 -7.34 4.15 12.33
C GLY A 98 -7.47 4.88 13.66
N ILE A 99 -6.59 4.60 14.62
CA ILE A 99 -6.54 5.28 15.92
C ILE A 99 -6.35 6.79 15.72
N GLY A 100 -5.43 7.19 14.83
CA GLY A 100 -5.22 8.61 14.53
C GLY A 100 -6.49 9.30 14.00
N ASN A 101 -7.26 8.62 13.15
CA ASN A 101 -8.54 9.14 12.65
C ASN A 101 -9.63 9.17 13.73
N LEU A 102 -9.71 8.15 14.58
CA LEU A 102 -10.63 8.13 15.71
C LEU A 102 -10.35 9.30 16.66
N LEU A 103 -9.08 9.53 17.00
CA LEU A 103 -8.68 10.68 17.81
C LEU A 103 -9.04 12.00 17.13
N GLY A 104 -8.89 12.11 15.80
CA GLY A 104 -9.29 13.29 15.05
C GLY A 104 -10.81 13.53 15.06
N ALA A 105 -11.61 12.46 15.05
CA ALA A 105 -13.06 12.54 15.17
C ALA A 105 -13.49 13.02 16.56
N LEU A 106 -12.81 12.54 17.62
CA LEU A 106 -13.11 12.89 19.00
C LEU A 106 -12.57 14.29 19.37
N ASN A 107 -11.37 14.64 18.89
CA ASN A 107 -10.71 15.91 19.20
C ASN A 107 -9.71 16.33 18.10
N ALA A 108 -10.20 17.17 17.18
CA ALA A 108 -9.45 17.68 16.04
C ALA A 108 -8.28 18.62 16.42
N SER A 109 -8.26 19.17 17.64
CA SER A 109 -7.23 20.13 18.07
C SER A 109 -5.97 19.49 18.64
N SER A 110 -5.96 18.15 18.79
CA SER A 110 -4.81 17.43 19.33
C SER A 110 -3.78 17.12 18.24
N LYS A 111 -2.49 17.06 18.60
CA LYS A 111 -1.41 16.59 17.73
C LYS A 111 -1.36 15.07 17.57
N GLY A 112 -2.09 14.35 18.42
CA GLY A 112 -2.15 12.88 18.45
C GLY A 112 -2.50 12.23 17.10
N PRO A 113 -3.54 12.70 16.37
CA PRO A 113 -3.91 12.20 15.06
C PRO A 113 -2.75 12.08 14.08
N LEU A 114 -1.89 13.11 13.97
CA LEU A 114 -0.76 13.12 13.05
C LEU A 114 0.32 12.11 13.45
N TRP A 115 0.62 12.00 14.76
CA TRP A 115 1.58 11.01 15.26
C TRP A 115 1.17 9.58 14.91
N PHE A 116 -0.08 9.22 15.18
CA PHE A 116 -0.59 7.86 14.91
C PHE A 116 -0.70 7.56 13.41
N VAL A 117 -1.15 8.53 12.59
CA VAL A 117 -1.18 8.36 11.13
C VAL A 117 0.24 8.19 10.57
N GLY A 118 1.20 9.02 11.00
CA GLY A 118 2.59 8.93 10.56
C GLY A 118 3.28 7.63 11.01
N ALA A 119 3.08 7.22 12.26
CA ALA A 119 3.56 5.92 12.75
C ALA A 119 2.97 4.76 11.94
N GLY A 120 1.70 4.86 11.55
CA GLY A 120 1.03 3.84 10.73
C GLY A 120 1.68 3.65 9.36
N PHE A 121 1.97 4.75 8.64
CA PHE A 121 2.71 4.68 7.37
C PHE A 121 4.14 4.18 7.55
N ALA A 122 4.84 4.60 8.61
CA ALA A 122 6.18 4.13 8.89
C ALA A 122 6.21 2.62 9.16
N LEU A 123 5.28 2.11 9.97
CA LEU A 123 5.14 0.68 10.25
C LEU A 123 4.78 -0.12 8.99
N ALA A 124 3.90 0.40 8.13
CA ALA A 124 3.63 -0.22 6.84
C ALA A 124 4.89 -0.30 5.96
N GLY A 125 5.71 0.76 5.95
CA GLY A 125 7.00 0.77 5.25
C GLY A 125 8.00 -0.26 5.79
N VAL A 126 8.12 -0.38 7.12
CA VAL A 126 8.92 -1.45 7.75
C VAL A 126 8.35 -2.84 7.39
N GLY A 127 7.01 -2.98 7.34
CA GLY A 127 6.36 -4.19 6.87
C GLY A 127 6.76 -4.56 5.45
N VAL A 128 6.78 -3.61 4.52
CA VAL A 128 7.27 -3.82 3.14
C VAL A 128 8.75 -4.21 3.12
N ALA A 129 9.60 -3.61 3.97
CA ALA A 129 10.99 -4.04 4.10
C ALA A 129 11.12 -5.49 4.57
N MET A 130 10.25 -5.93 5.49
CA MET A 130 10.22 -7.33 5.93
C MET A 130 9.80 -8.30 4.83
N VAL A 131 9.06 -7.85 3.80
CA VAL A 131 8.81 -8.67 2.60
C VAL A 131 10.11 -8.94 1.84
N ALA A 132 11.02 -7.96 1.77
CA ALA A 132 12.33 -8.16 1.15
C ALA A 132 13.17 -9.17 1.94
N VAL A 133 13.19 -9.06 3.27
CA VAL A 133 13.88 -10.02 4.15
C VAL A 133 13.30 -11.43 3.99
N HIS A 134 11.97 -11.56 3.93
CA HIS A 134 11.31 -12.84 3.70
C HIS A 134 11.71 -13.45 2.34
N LYS A 135 11.70 -12.63 1.28
CA LYS A 135 12.14 -13.03 -0.06
C LYS A 135 13.59 -13.50 -0.06
N GLU A 136 14.49 -12.80 0.62
CA GLU A 136 15.90 -13.22 0.75
C GLU A 136 16.02 -14.60 1.42
N GLY A 137 15.25 -14.83 2.49
CA GLY A 137 15.18 -16.13 3.16
C GLY A 137 14.72 -17.25 2.22
N GLN A 138 13.67 -17.00 1.42
CA GLN A 138 13.20 -17.96 0.41
C GLN A 138 14.26 -18.27 -0.65
N MET A 139 15.00 -17.25 -1.11
CA MET A 139 16.07 -17.43 -2.09
C MET A 139 17.24 -18.23 -1.51
N LYS A 140 17.67 -17.95 -0.28
CA LYS A 140 18.73 -18.70 0.40
C LYS A 140 18.34 -20.17 0.62
N ALA A 141 17.11 -20.43 1.05
CA ALA A 141 16.60 -21.79 1.21
C ALA A 141 16.56 -22.55 -0.14
N THR A 142 16.11 -21.89 -1.20
CA THR A 142 16.08 -22.48 -2.55
C THR A 142 17.49 -22.82 -3.06
N LEU A 143 18.46 -21.93 -2.81
CA LEU A 143 19.85 -22.17 -3.17
C LEU A 143 20.46 -23.33 -2.37
N ALA A 144 20.17 -23.41 -1.06
CA ALA A 144 20.63 -24.51 -0.21
C ALA A 144 20.05 -25.86 -0.68
N ASP A 145 18.76 -25.92 -1.00
CA ASP A 145 18.09 -27.11 -1.55
C ASP A 145 18.75 -27.54 -2.88
N TYR A 146 19.06 -26.58 -3.76
CA TYR A 146 19.75 -26.84 -5.03
C TYR A 146 21.16 -27.41 -4.84
N VAL A 147 21.95 -26.82 -3.93
CA VAL A 147 23.30 -27.30 -3.60
C VAL A 147 23.26 -28.70 -2.97
N ALA A 148 22.22 -29.01 -2.20
CA ALA A 148 22.01 -30.32 -1.59
C ALA A 148 21.50 -31.40 -2.58
N GLY A 149 21.30 -31.06 -3.86
CA GLY A 149 20.81 -31.99 -4.88
C GLY A 149 19.32 -32.33 -4.76
N ALA A 150 18.55 -31.57 -3.99
CA ALA A 150 17.11 -31.75 -3.89
C ALA A 150 16.42 -31.36 -5.21
N PRO A 151 15.29 -32.00 -5.57
CA PRO A 151 14.53 -31.61 -6.75
C PRO A 151 14.11 -30.14 -6.64
N TRP A 152 14.37 -29.36 -7.70
CA TRP A 152 14.10 -27.93 -7.72
C TRP A 152 12.62 -27.63 -7.42
N GLN A 153 12.37 -27.00 -6.28
CA GLN A 153 11.06 -26.45 -5.92
C GLN A 153 11.17 -24.93 -5.85
N ALA A 154 10.47 -24.23 -6.74
CA ALA A 154 10.42 -22.77 -6.70
C ALA A 154 9.62 -22.32 -5.46
N ARG A 155 10.32 -22.00 -4.36
CA ARG A 155 9.70 -21.51 -3.11
C ARG A 155 9.46 -19.99 -3.11
N VAL A 156 9.94 -19.27 -4.14
CA VAL A 156 9.86 -17.81 -4.18
C VAL A 156 8.45 -17.35 -4.56
N THR A 157 7.74 -16.75 -3.60
CA THR A 157 6.35 -16.27 -3.76
C THR A 157 6.26 -14.78 -4.10
N VAL A 158 7.32 -14.02 -3.86
CA VAL A 158 7.40 -12.57 -4.09
C VAL A 158 8.18 -12.26 -5.36
N TYR A 159 7.47 -11.72 -6.36
CA TYR A 159 8.05 -11.41 -7.66
C TYR A 159 8.65 -10.00 -7.75
N ALA A 160 8.29 -9.09 -6.83
CA ALA A 160 8.87 -7.75 -6.74
C ALA A 160 10.39 -7.80 -6.59
N SER A 161 11.12 -6.98 -7.35
CA SER A 161 12.56 -6.87 -7.21
C SER A 161 12.92 -6.31 -5.82
N PHE A 162 14.12 -6.63 -5.31
CA PHE A 162 14.58 -6.04 -4.05
C PHE A 162 14.58 -4.52 -4.11
N PHE A 163 15.00 -3.95 -5.25
CA PHE A 163 14.97 -2.51 -5.48
C PHE A 163 13.56 -1.94 -5.32
N SER A 164 12.54 -2.57 -5.94
CA SER A 164 11.14 -2.16 -5.83
C SER A 164 10.65 -2.19 -4.38
N LEU A 165 10.95 -3.27 -3.64
CA LEU A 165 10.53 -3.41 -2.24
C LEU A 165 11.20 -2.39 -1.32
N ILE A 166 12.52 -2.18 -1.46
CA ILE A 166 13.27 -1.25 -0.61
C ILE A 166 12.89 0.20 -0.91
N THR A 167 12.75 0.58 -2.19
CA THR A 167 12.31 1.94 -2.57
C THR A 167 10.88 2.22 -2.08
N ALA A 168 9.96 1.27 -2.22
CA ALA A 168 8.62 1.40 -1.65
C ALA A 168 8.64 1.50 -0.11
N ALA A 169 9.41 0.65 0.57
CA ALA A 169 9.56 0.65 2.02
C ALA A 169 10.11 1.99 2.53
N LEU A 170 11.22 2.47 1.97
CA LEU A 170 11.81 3.76 2.28
C LEU A 170 10.81 4.89 2.00
N GLY A 171 10.07 4.80 0.89
CA GLY A 171 9.02 5.75 0.54
C GLY A 171 7.98 5.92 1.65
N PHE A 172 7.40 4.82 2.12
CA PHE A 172 6.42 4.82 3.20
C PHE A 172 7.01 5.25 4.55
N VAL A 173 8.24 4.85 4.87
CA VAL A 173 8.93 5.26 6.10
C VAL A 173 9.18 6.76 6.12
N LEU A 174 9.75 7.33 5.06
CA LEU A 174 10.02 8.77 4.98
C LEU A 174 8.71 9.57 5.00
N TYR A 175 7.67 9.08 4.31
CA TYR A 175 6.36 9.71 4.36
C TYR A 175 5.78 9.73 5.78
N GLY A 176 5.82 8.59 6.48
CA GLY A 176 5.36 8.49 7.87
C GLY A 176 6.14 9.36 8.84
N ILE A 177 7.47 9.38 8.73
CA ILE A 177 8.34 10.26 9.53
C ILE A 177 8.03 11.73 9.27
N GLY A 178 7.82 12.12 8.02
CA GLY A 178 7.44 13.48 7.68
C GLY A 178 6.09 13.89 8.28
N ILE A 179 5.07 13.02 8.26
CA ILE A 179 3.79 13.29 8.94
C ILE A 179 3.99 13.47 10.45
N MET A 180 4.78 12.62 11.10
CA MET A 180 5.10 12.79 12.53
C MET A 180 5.87 14.09 12.78
N GLY A 181 6.77 14.47 11.87
CA GLY A 181 7.51 15.73 11.91
C GLY A 181 6.59 16.95 11.91
N MET A 182 5.52 16.93 11.11
CA MET A 182 4.50 17.99 11.07
C MET A 182 3.78 18.19 12.42
N ALA A 183 3.75 17.19 13.30
CA ALA A 183 3.18 17.34 14.64
C ALA A 183 4.07 18.20 15.56
N ASN A 184 5.38 18.21 15.33
CA ASN A 184 6.35 18.79 16.28
C ASN A 184 7.05 20.03 15.76
N VAL A 185 7.26 20.14 14.44
CA VAL A 185 8.06 21.21 13.82
C VAL A 185 7.28 21.84 12.67
N THR A 186 7.14 23.16 12.70
CA THR A 186 6.69 23.95 11.56
C THR A 186 7.89 24.28 10.68
N GLY A 187 8.06 23.59 9.56
CA GLY A 187 9.19 23.83 8.66
C GLY A 187 9.13 22.99 7.39
N ARG A 188 10.06 23.26 6.46
CA ARG A 188 10.13 22.57 5.15
C ARG A 188 10.54 21.10 5.26
N GLY A 189 11.35 20.74 6.27
CA GLY A 189 11.94 19.40 6.40
C GLY A 189 10.91 18.25 6.37
N PRO A 190 9.90 18.26 7.25
CA PRO A 190 8.83 17.26 7.24
C PRO A 190 8.12 17.11 5.88
N LEU A 191 7.88 18.22 5.19
CA LEU A 191 7.23 18.23 3.87
C LEU A 191 8.15 17.64 2.79
N VAL A 192 9.44 17.98 2.81
CA VAL A 192 10.44 17.36 1.91
C VAL A 192 10.45 15.85 2.09
N LEU A 193 10.44 15.35 3.34
CA LEU A 193 10.39 13.91 3.62
C LEU A 193 9.12 13.27 3.06
N MET A 194 7.97 13.93 3.19
CA MET A 194 6.70 13.44 2.63
C MET A 194 6.71 13.43 1.10
N CYS A 195 7.25 14.47 0.47
CA CYS A 195 7.36 14.54 -0.99
C CYS A 195 8.29 13.45 -1.53
N VAL A 196 9.52 13.37 -1.00
CA VAL A 196 10.51 12.36 -1.40
C VAL A 196 9.99 10.96 -1.12
N GLY A 197 9.36 10.74 0.04
CA GLY A 197 8.78 9.44 0.40
C GLY A 197 7.71 8.99 -0.60
N SER A 198 6.80 9.89 -0.97
CA SER A 198 5.74 9.59 -1.95
C SER A 198 6.30 9.28 -3.34
N VAL A 199 7.31 10.03 -3.79
CA VAL A 199 7.99 9.80 -5.07
C VAL A 199 8.73 8.45 -5.06
N LEU A 200 9.43 8.12 -3.98
CA LEU A 200 10.11 6.82 -3.85
C LEU A 200 9.12 5.64 -3.86
N ALA A 201 7.95 5.79 -3.23
CA ALA A 201 6.89 4.79 -3.30
C ALA A 201 6.40 4.59 -4.74
N ALA A 202 6.21 5.68 -5.50
CA ALA A 202 5.85 5.60 -6.92
C ALA A 202 6.95 4.92 -7.76
N ILE A 203 8.22 5.26 -7.54
CA ILE A 203 9.36 4.62 -8.21
C ILE A 203 9.40 3.11 -7.91
N GLY A 204 9.11 2.72 -6.67
CA GLY A 204 9.01 1.32 -6.28
C GLY A 204 7.97 0.56 -7.11
N VAL A 205 6.79 1.15 -7.30
CA VAL A 205 5.75 0.57 -8.17
C VAL A 205 6.19 0.55 -9.63
N ILE A 206 6.75 1.66 -10.14
CA ILE A 206 7.22 1.81 -11.53
C ILE A 206 8.26 0.75 -11.88
N SER A 207 9.23 0.51 -10.99
CA SER A 207 10.29 -0.49 -11.17
C SER A 207 9.79 -1.94 -11.19
N HIS A 208 8.49 -2.17 -10.96
CA HIS A 208 7.84 -3.47 -11.02
C HIS A 208 6.68 -3.54 -12.03
N VAL A 209 6.50 -2.51 -12.86
CA VAL A 209 5.37 -2.40 -13.81
C VAL A 209 5.29 -3.59 -14.76
N GLU A 210 6.42 -4.04 -15.32
CA GLU A 210 6.46 -5.15 -16.28
C GLU A 210 5.85 -6.45 -15.73
N HIS A 211 5.97 -6.66 -14.41
CA HIS A 211 5.36 -7.81 -13.74
C HIS A 211 3.93 -7.55 -13.26
N LEU A 212 3.59 -6.29 -12.94
CA LEU A 212 2.25 -5.92 -12.46
C LEU A 212 1.22 -5.87 -13.61
N VAL A 213 1.57 -5.30 -14.76
CA VAL A 213 0.64 -5.09 -15.88
C VAL A 213 -0.02 -6.39 -16.37
N PRO A 214 0.70 -7.49 -16.58
CA PRO A 214 0.07 -8.76 -16.99
C PRO A 214 -0.87 -9.34 -15.93
N ARG A 215 -0.68 -8.99 -14.65
CA ARG A 215 -1.38 -9.62 -13.52
C ARG A 215 -2.62 -8.86 -13.07
N ILE A 216 -2.54 -7.53 -13.03
CA ILE A 216 -3.64 -6.68 -12.53
C ILE A 216 -4.16 -5.69 -13.58
N GLY A 217 -3.53 -5.63 -14.76
CA GLY A 217 -3.92 -4.75 -15.86
C GLY A 217 -3.28 -3.37 -15.82
N LEU A 218 -3.03 -2.80 -17.00
CA LEU A 218 -2.34 -1.51 -17.15
C LEU A 218 -3.04 -0.36 -16.40
N LEU A 219 -4.36 -0.26 -16.51
CA LEU A 219 -5.13 0.82 -15.88
C LEU A 219 -5.04 0.77 -14.34
N ALA A 220 -5.05 -0.43 -13.75
CA ALA A 220 -4.89 -0.60 -12.31
C ALA A 220 -3.49 -0.14 -11.86
N VAL A 221 -2.46 -0.47 -12.64
CA VAL A 221 -1.08 -0.03 -12.38
C VAL A 221 -0.95 1.48 -12.49
N ILE A 222 -1.51 2.10 -13.52
CA ILE A 222 -1.50 3.56 -13.69
C ILE A 222 -2.17 4.24 -12.50
N ALA A 223 -3.37 3.78 -12.10
CA ALA A 223 -4.06 4.31 -10.93
C ALA A 223 -3.22 4.15 -9.64
N GLY A 224 -2.56 2.99 -9.48
CA GLY A 224 -1.66 2.71 -8.36
C GLY A 224 -0.38 3.56 -8.33
N ILE A 225 0.12 4.02 -9.49
CA ILE A 225 1.26 4.95 -9.59
C ILE A 225 0.79 6.39 -9.32
N LEU A 226 -0.37 6.77 -9.86
CA LEU A 226 -0.90 8.12 -9.68
C LEU A 226 -1.27 8.39 -8.21
N ALA A 227 -1.76 7.40 -7.47
CA ALA A 227 -2.11 7.53 -6.06
C ALA A 227 -0.97 8.15 -5.19
N PRO A 228 0.24 7.56 -5.11
CA PRO A 228 1.35 8.16 -4.38
C PRO A 228 1.85 9.48 -4.99
N LEU A 229 1.77 9.68 -6.31
CA LEU A 229 2.14 10.96 -6.92
C LEU A 229 1.18 12.10 -6.51
N VAL A 230 -0.12 11.81 -6.39
CA VAL A 230 -1.09 12.77 -5.86
C VAL A 230 -0.80 13.10 -4.40
N TYR A 231 -0.35 12.12 -3.59
CA TYR A 231 0.11 12.42 -2.22
C TYR A 231 1.34 13.32 -2.19
N ALA A 232 2.22 13.23 -3.19
CA ALA A 232 3.39 14.09 -3.31
C ALA A 232 3.04 15.55 -3.64
N ALA A 233 1.90 15.80 -4.32
CA ALA A 233 1.51 17.14 -4.76
C ALA A 233 1.33 18.14 -3.60
N ASN A 234 0.75 17.71 -2.48
CA ASN A 234 0.59 18.57 -1.31
C ASN A 234 1.91 19.03 -0.68
N PRO A 235 2.80 18.12 -0.25
CA PRO A 235 4.07 18.52 0.33
C PRO A 235 5.00 19.19 -0.69
N PHE A 236 4.82 18.97 -2.00
CA PHE A 236 5.65 19.62 -3.02
C PHE A 236 5.57 21.14 -2.94
N LEU A 237 4.36 21.73 -2.92
CA LEU A 237 4.20 23.18 -2.81
C LEU A 237 4.80 23.73 -1.50
N GLY A 238 4.55 23.03 -0.39
CA GLY A 238 5.09 23.38 0.93
C GLY A 238 6.60 23.19 1.09
N ALA A 239 7.21 22.31 0.29
CA ALA A 239 8.65 22.07 0.29
C ALA A 239 9.41 23.23 -0.38
N PHE A 240 8.87 23.80 -1.45
CA PHE A 240 9.44 24.99 -2.12
C PHE A 240 9.12 26.27 -1.36
N ASP A 241 7.86 26.44 -0.95
CA ASP A 241 7.40 27.62 -0.23
C ASP A 241 6.62 27.22 1.04
N PRO A 242 7.19 27.40 2.24
CA PRO A 242 6.54 27.01 3.47
C PRO A 242 5.35 27.92 3.79
N ALA A 243 5.18 29.07 3.13
CA ALA A 243 3.93 29.83 3.20
C ALA A 243 2.75 29.03 2.62
N ASN A 244 2.99 28.16 1.63
CA ASN A 244 2.00 27.26 1.04
C ASN A 244 1.85 25.92 1.81
N ALA A 245 2.75 25.64 2.77
CA ALA A 245 2.72 24.42 3.58
C ALA A 245 1.51 24.31 4.52
N ALA A 246 0.89 25.44 4.86
CA ALA A 246 -0.17 25.52 5.85
C ALA A 246 -1.58 25.19 5.29
N ASN A 247 -1.70 24.84 4.01
CA ASN A 247 -3.02 24.58 3.42
C ASN A 247 -3.53 23.17 3.76
N ALA A 248 -4.06 23.01 4.97
CA ALA A 248 -4.67 21.76 5.44
C ALA A 248 -5.76 21.24 4.47
N THR A 249 -6.49 22.14 3.81
CA THR A 249 -7.47 21.78 2.78
C THR A 249 -6.84 20.99 1.64
N TYR A 250 -5.71 21.46 1.12
CA TYR A 250 -5.04 20.82 -0.02
C TYR A 250 -4.49 19.44 0.37
N TRP A 251 -4.00 19.29 1.59
CA TRP A 251 -3.57 18.00 2.14
C TRP A 251 -4.70 16.97 2.16
N HIS A 252 -5.87 17.37 2.68
CA HIS A 252 -7.06 16.53 2.74
C HIS A 252 -7.54 16.12 1.34
N VAL A 253 -7.48 17.04 0.37
CA VAL A 253 -7.84 16.77 -1.02
C VAL A 253 -6.88 15.79 -1.68
N CYS A 254 -5.56 16.02 -1.57
CA CYS A 254 -4.56 15.11 -2.14
C CYS A 254 -4.64 13.70 -1.53
N LEU A 255 -4.79 13.59 -0.20
CA LEU A 255 -5.00 12.30 0.46
C LEU A 255 -6.29 11.62 -0.01
N GLY A 256 -7.37 12.37 -0.13
CA GLY A 256 -8.67 11.85 -0.58
C GLY A 256 -8.64 11.33 -2.01
N ILE A 257 -8.13 12.14 -2.95
CA ILE A 257 -8.02 11.75 -4.36
C ILE A 257 -7.06 10.57 -4.52
N GLY A 258 -5.89 10.60 -3.87
CA GLY A 258 -4.92 9.50 -3.97
C GLY A 258 -5.46 8.17 -3.42
N THR A 259 -6.23 8.20 -2.34
CA THR A 259 -6.87 6.98 -1.81
C THR A 259 -8.01 6.49 -2.70
N LEU A 260 -8.79 7.38 -3.30
CA LEU A 260 -9.80 7.00 -4.31
C LEU A 260 -9.18 6.39 -5.56
N LEU A 261 -8.01 6.86 -6.00
CA LEU A 261 -7.24 6.22 -7.07
C LEU A 261 -6.77 4.81 -6.66
N GLY A 262 -6.40 4.62 -5.40
CA GLY A 262 -6.13 3.29 -4.84
C GLY A 262 -7.35 2.38 -4.88
N ALA A 263 -8.52 2.89 -4.50
CA ALA A 263 -9.79 2.15 -4.59
C ALA A 263 -10.10 1.75 -6.03
N LEU A 264 -9.93 2.68 -6.98
CA LEU A 264 -10.09 2.44 -8.41
C LEU A 264 -9.10 1.36 -8.91
N ALA A 265 -7.85 1.38 -8.46
CA ALA A 265 -6.88 0.35 -8.79
C ALA A 265 -7.34 -1.04 -8.33
N CYS A 266 -7.90 -1.16 -7.11
CA CYS A 266 -8.48 -2.41 -6.61
C CYS A 266 -9.66 -2.88 -7.47
N VAL A 267 -10.58 -1.99 -7.85
CA VAL A 267 -11.72 -2.31 -8.72
C VAL A 267 -11.24 -2.77 -10.09
N LEU A 268 -10.30 -2.07 -10.71
CA LEU A 268 -9.75 -2.41 -12.01
C LEU A 268 -9.02 -3.76 -12.00
N ALA A 269 -8.27 -4.05 -10.93
CA ALA A 269 -7.63 -5.34 -10.72
C ALA A 269 -8.65 -6.46 -10.57
N PHE A 270 -9.75 -6.20 -9.85
CA PHE A 270 -10.86 -7.14 -9.72
C PHE A 270 -11.55 -7.42 -11.06
N SER A 271 -11.89 -6.37 -11.83
CA SER A 271 -12.50 -6.51 -13.16
C SER A 271 -11.60 -7.29 -14.12
N LYS A 272 -10.28 -7.05 -14.08
CA LYS A 272 -9.33 -7.83 -14.86
C LYS A 272 -9.36 -9.31 -14.47
N LYS A 273 -9.42 -9.61 -13.18
CA LYS A 273 -9.51 -10.98 -12.68
C LYS A 273 -10.77 -11.69 -13.19
N LEU A 274 -11.93 -11.02 -13.14
CA LEU A 274 -13.18 -11.57 -13.68
C LEU A 274 -13.06 -11.91 -15.17
N SER A 275 -12.49 -11.00 -15.98
CA SER A 275 -12.32 -11.22 -17.43
C SER A 275 -11.38 -12.36 -17.80
N THR A 276 -10.50 -12.79 -16.88
CA THR A 276 -9.55 -13.89 -17.10
C THR A 276 -10.03 -15.23 -16.55
N ASP A 277 -11.11 -15.22 -15.76
CA ASP A 277 -11.73 -16.40 -15.17
C ASP A 277 -13.04 -16.79 -15.90
N SER A 278 -13.55 -15.92 -16.80
CA SER A 278 -14.66 -16.15 -17.73
C SER A 278 -14.19 -16.71 -19.07
#